data_AF-J9D7E3-F1
#
_entry.id   AF-J9D7E3-F1
#
_cell.length_a   1.000
_cell.length_b   1.000
_cell.length_c   1.000
_cell.angle_alpha   90.00
_cell.angle_beta   90.00
_cell.angle_gamma   90.00
#
_symmetry.space_group_name_H-M   'P 1'
#
loop_
_entity.id
_entity.type
_entity.pdbx_description
1 polymer ?
#
loop_
_entity_poly.entity_id
_entity_poly.type
_entity_poly.pdbx_seq_one_letter_code
_entity_poly.pdbx_strand_id
1 'polypeptide(L)'
;MQVEEDEIEFFECVPSSFIDTFKEEMIEVLSKSIEKEDNQKLSKNELVSELQKNFVIFQNFILRNIFSLPGDGEFSLERKITDNYINENFENQINESFVKTVEEINHLKKNLIKIENDIIVSKYHIDQLNKLLVENNILREVLEEKSKLSAVHLELKEKSDSLDKININPNVSGLDILLEDPAYQEMVILKQLKTESEEMNINLIATHKKHI
;
A
#
# COMPACT_ATOMS: atom_id res chain seq x y z
N MET A 1 55.28 -8.23 -6.45
CA MET A 1 53.90 -8.76 -6.49
C MET A 1 53.61 -9.69 -5.32
N GLN A 2 54.59 -10.46 -4.78
CA GLN A 2 54.41 -11.28 -3.57
C GLN A 2 54.23 -10.48 -2.25
N VAL A 3 54.83 -9.28 -2.13
CA VAL A 3 54.80 -8.48 -0.89
C VAL A 3 53.38 -8.10 -0.46
N GLU A 4 52.48 -7.83 -1.42
CA GLU A 4 51.08 -7.49 -1.11
C GLU A 4 50.28 -8.69 -0.60
N GLU A 5 50.59 -9.93 -1.05
CA GLU A 5 49.85 -11.13 -0.62
C GLU A 5 50.18 -11.51 0.83
N ASP A 6 51.47 -11.45 1.21
CA ASP A 6 51.92 -11.73 2.58
C ASP A 6 51.40 -10.69 3.58
N GLU A 7 51.35 -9.42 3.17
CA GLU A 7 50.74 -8.33 3.96
C GLU A 7 49.23 -8.59 4.15
N ILE A 8 48.51 -8.95 3.08
CA ILE A 8 47.07 -9.27 3.18
C ILE A 8 46.83 -10.47 4.09
N GLU A 9 47.64 -11.53 3.99
CA GLU A 9 47.53 -12.71 4.85
C GLU A 9 47.82 -12.39 6.31
N PHE A 10 48.88 -11.63 6.60
CA PHE A 10 49.27 -11.28 7.96
C PHE A 10 48.25 -10.35 8.66
N PHE A 11 47.74 -9.35 7.94
CA PHE A 11 46.78 -8.39 8.49
C PHE A 11 45.32 -8.84 8.35
N GLU A 12 45.06 -9.99 7.73
CA GLU A 12 43.73 -10.56 7.46
C GLU A 12 42.77 -9.58 6.76
N CYS A 13 43.31 -8.59 6.06
CA CYS A 13 42.53 -7.56 5.38
C CYS A 13 43.35 -6.95 4.24
N VAL A 14 42.66 -6.30 3.29
CA VAL A 14 43.33 -5.51 2.25
C VAL A 14 43.60 -4.11 2.82
N PRO A 15 44.87 -3.72 3.07
CA PRO A 15 45.19 -2.49 3.80
C PRO A 15 44.60 -1.21 3.19
N SER A 16 44.59 -1.11 1.86
CA SER A 16 43.99 0.02 1.16
C SER A 16 42.48 0.11 1.40
N SER A 17 41.77 -1.03 1.33
CA SER A 17 40.33 -1.09 1.60
C SER A 17 40.00 -0.71 3.03
N PHE A 18 40.80 -1.16 4.02
CA PHE A 18 40.60 -0.77 5.43
C PHE A 18 40.70 0.75 5.61
N ILE A 19 41.72 1.37 5.00
CA ILE A 19 41.95 2.81 5.07
C ILE A 19 40.81 3.59 4.39
N ASP A 20 40.30 3.10 3.26
CA ASP A 20 39.18 3.72 2.55
C ASP A 20 37.88 3.64 3.39
N THR A 21 37.57 2.51 4.00
CA THR A 21 36.42 2.40 4.91
C THR A 21 36.56 3.33 6.12
N PHE A 22 37.75 3.40 6.72
CA PHE A 22 38.01 4.32 7.83
C PHE A 22 37.82 5.80 7.43
N LYS A 23 38.22 6.16 6.20
CA LYS A 23 38.01 7.50 5.63
C LYS A 23 36.53 7.84 5.54
N GLU A 24 35.72 6.91 5.03
CA GLU A 24 34.29 7.09 4.83
C GLU A 24 33.58 7.31 6.17
N GLU A 25 33.88 6.48 7.18
CA GLU A 25 33.33 6.63 8.53
C GLU A 25 33.71 7.97 9.16
N MET A 26 34.96 8.41 9.01
CA MET A 26 35.41 9.71 9.50
C MET A 26 34.68 10.88 8.84
N ILE A 27 34.45 10.81 7.52
CA ILE A 27 33.69 11.82 6.78
C ILE A 27 32.23 11.83 7.25
N GLU A 28 31.64 10.67 7.52
CA GLU A 28 30.27 10.55 8.02
C GLU A 28 30.12 11.16 9.42
N VAL A 29 31.03 10.83 10.35
CA VAL A 29 31.03 11.38 11.71
C VAL A 29 31.22 12.90 11.68
N LEU A 30 32.14 13.39 10.84
CA LEU A 30 32.35 14.83 10.66
C LEU A 30 31.08 15.50 10.13
N SER A 31 30.45 14.92 9.11
CA SER A 31 29.21 15.43 8.52
C SER A 31 28.08 15.53 9.53
N LYS A 32 27.87 14.49 10.34
CA LYS A 32 26.86 14.47 11.42
C LYS A 32 27.15 15.49 12.53
N SER A 33 28.41 15.79 12.78
CA SER A 33 28.82 16.76 13.80
C SER A 33 28.59 18.19 13.33
N ILE A 34 28.87 18.47 12.06
CA ILE A 34 28.62 19.75 11.42
C ILE A 34 27.12 20.07 11.35
N GLU A 35 26.29 19.08 11.02
CA GLU A 35 24.83 19.22 10.95
C GLU A 35 24.18 19.52 12.32
N LYS A 36 24.87 19.26 13.43
CA LYS A 36 24.38 19.53 14.80
C LYS A 36 24.76 20.90 15.33
N GLU A 37 25.67 21.62 14.68
CA GLU A 37 26.15 22.93 15.12
C GLU A 37 25.71 24.03 14.15
N ASP A 38 24.67 24.78 14.52
CA ASP A 38 24.11 25.89 13.72
C ASP A 38 25.06 27.09 13.49
N ASN A 39 26.27 27.08 14.07
CA ASN A 39 27.17 28.25 14.15
C ASN A 39 28.55 28.04 13.47
N GLN A 40 28.65 27.20 12.45
CA GLN A 40 29.95 26.94 11.83
C GLN A 40 30.38 28.02 10.82
N LYS A 41 31.61 28.52 11.00
CA LYS A 41 32.28 29.51 10.14
C LYS A 41 32.82 28.91 8.83
N LEU A 42 32.97 27.59 8.75
CA LEU A 42 33.51 26.88 7.60
C LEU A 42 32.41 26.03 6.96
N SER A 43 32.38 26.00 5.63
CA SER A 43 31.43 25.15 4.91
C SER A 43 31.79 23.68 5.10
N LYS A 44 30.78 22.81 5.24
CA LYS A 44 30.94 21.34 5.24
C LYS A 44 31.87 20.87 4.12
N ASN A 45 31.72 21.47 2.94
CA ASN A 45 32.51 21.12 1.76
C ASN A 45 34.01 21.47 1.91
N GLU A 46 34.35 22.55 2.60
CA GLU A 46 35.73 22.96 2.84
C GLU A 46 36.41 22.01 3.83
N LEU A 47 35.73 21.67 4.93
CA LEU A 47 36.24 20.73 5.93
C LEU A 47 36.43 19.32 5.35
N VAL A 48 35.47 18.83 4.57
CA VAL A 48 35.59 17.52 3.90
C VAL A 48 36.73 17.53 2.89
N SER A 49 36.88 18.61 2.10
CA SER A 49 37.97 18.73 1.13
C SER A 49 39.35 18.72 1.80
N GLU A 50 39.50 19.42 2.92
CA GLU A 50 40.76 19.49 3.65
C GLU A 50 41.09 18.17 4.35
N LEU A 51 40.08 17.49 4.91
CA LEU A 51 40.22 16.14 5.45
C LEU A 51 40.69 15.18 4.35
N GLN A 52 40.07 15.21 3.17
CA GLN A 52 40.45 14.34 2.05
C GLN A 52 41.91 14.51 1.63
N LYS A 53 42.42 15.75 1.56
CA LYS A 53 43.83 16.01 1.22
C LYS A 53 44.77 15.43 2.27
N ASN A 54 44.50 15.67 3.55
CA ASN A 54 45.30 15.15 4.65
C ASN A 54 45.25 13.62 4.71
N PHE A 55 44.11 13.04 4.34
CA PHE A 55 43.93 11.60 4.34
C PHE A 55 44.80 10.89 3.30
N VAL A 56 45.15 11.53 2.19
CA VAL A 56 46.11 10.96 1.21
C VAL A 56 47.50 10.82 1.85
N ILE A 57 47.93 11.82 2.62
CA ILE A 57 49.22 11.78 3.33
C ILE A 57 49.18 10.69 4.40
N PHE A 58 48.09 10.63 5.17
CA PHE A 58 47.84 9.60 6.17
C PHE A 58 47.87 8.20 5.55
N GLN A 59 47.13 7.96 4.47
CA GLN A 59 47.07 6.68 3.77
C GLN A 59 48.47 6.22 3.34
N ASN A 60 49.26 7.11 2.74
CA ASN A 60 50.63 6.78 2.34
C ASN A 60 51.53 6.45 3.54
N PHE A 61 51.36 7.15 4.66
CA PHE A 61 52.10 6.88 5.88
C PHE A 61 51.74 5.50 6.45
N ILE A 62 50.45 5.22 6.57
CA ILE A 62 49.93 3.98 7.16
C ILE A 62 50.31 2.77 6.31
N LEU A 63 50.15 2.85 4.98
CA LEU A 63 50.53 1.77 4.08
C LEU A 63 52.03 1.48 4.13
N ARG A 64 52.88 2.50 4.25
CA ARG A 64 54.35 2.32 4.25
C ARG A 64 54.95 1.93 5.59
N ASN A 65 54.33 2.31 6.71
CA ASN A 65 54.96 2.19 8.03
C ASN A 65 54.20 1.26 8.98
N ILE A 66 52.92 0.99 8.73
CA ILE A 66 52.10 0.13 9.60
C ILE A 66 51.75 -1.16 8.87
N PHE A 67 51.19 -1.06 7.67
CA PHE A 67 50.79 -2.22 6.88
C PHE A 67 51.90 -2.75 5.96
N SER A 68 53.13 -2.24 6.09
CA SER A 68 54.25 -2.77 5.33
C SER A 68 55.08 -3.71 6.17
N LEU A 69 55.38 -4.87 5.61
CA LEU A 69 56.36 -5.78 6.19
C LEU A 69 57.78 -5.25 5.92
N PRO A 70 58.76 -5.48 6.82
CA PRO A 70 60.14 -5.09 6.58
C PRO A 70 60.66 -5.72 5.28
N GLY A 71 61.24 -4.89 4.41
CA GLY A 71 61.86 -5.35 3.18
C GLY A 71 63.12 -6.18 3.44
N ASP A 72 63.49 -7.03 2.46
CA ASP A 72 64.73 -7.81 2.41
C ASP A 72 64.91 -8.88 3.50
N GLY A 73 63.97 -9.85 3.55
CA GLY A 73 64.21 -11.15 4.20
C GLY A 73 64.26 -11.14 5.73
N GLU A 74 64.01 -9.99 6.37
CA GLU A 74 63.91 -9.86 7.84
C GLU A 74 62.56 -10.36 8.38
N PHE A 75 61.54 -10.39 7.54
CA PHE A 75 60.24 -10.95 7.85
C PHE A 75 59.97 -12.18 6.99
N SER A 76 59.79 -13.31 7.65
CA SER A 76 59.22 -14.50 7.05
C SER A 76 57.97 -14.84 7.84
N LEU A 77 56.84 -14.92 7.15
CA LEU A 77 55.61 -15.42 7.74
C LEU A 77 55.86 -16.88 8.12
N GLU A 78 56.08 -17.17 9.41
CA GLU A 78 56.08 -18.54 9.91
C GLU A 78 54.65 -19.07 9.76
N ARG A 79 54.35 -19.68 8.60
CA ARG A 79 53.11 -20.44 8.41
C ARG A 79 53.04 -21.43 9.56
N LYS A 80 52.07 -21.24 10.45
CA LYS A 80 51.84 -22.22 11.52
C LYS A 80 51.62 -23.57 10.84
N ILE A 81 52.28 -24.60 11.35
CA ILE A 81 52.09 -26.02 10.99
C ILE A 81 50.62 -26.49 11.23
N THR A 82 49.70 -25.58 11.57
CA THR A 82 48.25 -25.76 11.50
C THR A 82 47.68 -25.62 10.09
N ASP A 83 48.48 -25.25 9.07
CA ASP A 83 48.23 -25.64 7.68
C ASP A 83 48.43 -27.16 7.55
N ASN A 84 47.68 -27.93 8.33
CA ASN A 84 47.17 -29.17 7.81
C ASN A 84 46.53 -28.77 6.49
N TYR A 85 47.10 -29.23 5.37
CA TYR A 85 46.31 -29.39 4.16
C TYR A 85 45.05 -30.13 4.60
N ILE A 86 43.98 -29.37 4.81
CA ILE A 86 42.66 -29.91 5.01
C ILE A 86 42.34 -30.53 3.65
N ASN A 87 42.67 -31.81 3.52
CA ASN A 87 42.08 -32.71 2.54
C ASN A 87 40.61 -33.00 2.93
N GLU A 88 39.93 -32.09 3.61
CA GLU A 88 38.48 -32.09 3.54
C GLU A 88 38.14 -31.62 2.14
N ASN A 89 37.33 -32.42 1.48
CA ASN A 89 36.88 -32.18 0.14
C ASN A 89 36.04 -30.89 0.13
N PHE A 90 36.70 -29.72 0.06
CA PHE A 90 36.07 -28.40 0.02
C PHE A 90 35.05 -28.34 -1.10
N GLU A 91 35.29 -29.05 -2.20
CA GLU A 91 34.36 -29.21 -3.30
C GLU A 91 33.04 -29.85 -2.83
N ASN A 92 33.08 -30.88 -1.98
CA ASN A 92 31.86 -31.48 -1.42
C ASN A 92 31.16 -30.53 -0.44
N GLN A 93 31.87 -29.82 0.43
CA GLN A 93 31.24 -28.89 1.38
C GLN A 93 30.63 -27.67 0.67
N ILE A 94 31.32 -27.14 -0.36
CA ILE A 94 30.82 -26.06 -1.21
C ILE A 94 29.60 -26.55 -1.99
N ASN A 95 29.65 -27.76 -2.58
CA ASN A 95 28.53 -28.32 -3.31
C ASN A 95 27.33 -28.60 -2.39
N GLU A 96 27.53 -29.14 -1.19
CA GLU A 96 26.45 -29.36 -0.23
C GLU A 96 25.82 -28.05 0.25
N SER A 97 26.63 -27.03 0.53
CA SER A 97 26.17 -25.69 0.90
C SER A 97 25.39 -25.02 -0.24
N PHE A 98 25.90 -25.15 -1.47
CA PHE A 98 25.25 -24.62 -2.66
C PHE A 98 23.92 -25.33 -2.95
N VAL A 99 23.88 -26.66 -2.85
CA VAL A 99 22.65 -27.47 -3.02
C VAL A 99 21.61 -27.08 -1.97
N LYS A 100 21.99 -26.98 -0.69
CA LYS A 100 21.08 -26.53 0.38
C LYS A 100 20.52 -25.13 0.11
N THR A 101 21.37 -24.21 -0.32
CA THR A 101 20.96 -22.83 -0.65
C THR A 101 19.98 -22.82 -1.84
N VAL A 102 20.24 -23.62 -2.87
CA VAL A 102 19.34 -23.75 -4.03
C VAL A 102 17.99 -24.37 -3.64
N GLU A 103 17.99 -25.38 -2.78
CA GLU A 103 16.76 -25.99 -2.25
C GLU A 103 15.95 -25.00 -1.43
N GLU A 104 16.60 -24.21 -0.57
CA GLU A 104 15.96 -23.16 0.23
C GLU A 104 15.38 -22.07 -0.66
N ILE A 105 16.12 -21.60 -1.67
CA ILE A 105 15.63 -20.62 -2.66
C ILE A 105 14.41 -21.19 -3.40
N ASN A 106 14.44 -22.46 -3.81
CA ASN A 106 13.32 -23.09 -4.50
C ASN A 106 12.09 -23.25 -3.59
N HIS A 107 12.30 -23.56 -2.31
CA HIS A 107 11.24 -23.62 -1.31
C HIS A 107 10.61 -22.24 -1.08
N LEU A 108 11.44 -21.19 -0.93
CA LEU A 108 10.97 -19.81 -0.80
C LEU A 108 10.18 -19.36 -2.03
N LYS A 109 10.65 -19.68 -3.25
CA LYS A 109 9.90 -19.40 -4.49
C LYS A 109 8.54 -20.07 -4.52
N LYS A 110 8.44 -21.34 -4.12
CA LYS A 110 7.15 -22.05 -4.03
C LYS A 110 6.20 -21.39 -3.03
N ASN A 111 6.71 -20.98 -1.87
CA ASN A 111 5.91 -20.28 -0.87
C ASN A 111 5.44 -18.91 -1.35
N LEU A 112 6.29 -18.19 -2.08
CA LEU A 112 5.94 -16.91 -2.67
C LEU A 112 4.77 -17.07 -3.66
N ILE A 113 4.87 -18.03 -4.58
CA ILE A 113 3.78 -18.35 -5.53
C ILE A 113 2.49 -18.72 -4.79
N LYS A 114 2.58 -19.50 -3.71
CA LYS A 114 1.42 -19.87 -2.89
C LYS A 114 0.76 -18.64 -2.27
N ILE A 115 1.54 -17.77 -1.65
CA ILE A 115 1.04 -16.54 -1.02
C ILE A 115 0.43 -15.60 -2.07
N GLU A 116 1.05 -15.46 -3.24
CA GLU A 116 0.49 -14.67 -4.35
C GLU A 116 -0.88 -15.21 -4.78
N ASN A 117 -1.02 -16.52 -4.91
CA ASN A 117 -2.30 -17.14 -5.24
C ASN A 117 -3.35 -16.91 -4.13
N ASP A 118 -2.97 -17.05 -2.86
CA ASP A 118 -3.85 -16.81 -1.72
C ASP A 118 -4.33 -15.35 -1.69
N ILE A 119 -3.46 -14.39 -2.03
CA ILE A 119 -3.81 -12.97 -2.17
C ILE A 119 -4.79 -12.76 -3.33
N ILE A 120 -4.59 -13.41 -4.48
CA ILE A 120 -5.50 -13.29 -5.63
C ILE A 120 -6.90 -13.81 -5.27
N VAL A 121 -6.98 -14.99 -4.64
CA VAL A 121 -8.25 -15.57 -4.18
C VAL A 121 -8.93 -14.66 -3.14
N SER A 122 -8.15 -14.12 -2.20
CA SER A 122 -8.67 -13.21 -1.17
C SER A 122 -9.22 -11.92 -1.77
N LYS A 123 -8.52 -11.32 -2.74
CA LYS A 123 -8.98 -10.13 -3.47
C LYS A 123 -10.29 -10.41 -4.20
N TYR A 124 -10.36 -11.54 -4.90
CA TYR A 124 -11.60 -11.95 -5.57
C TYR A 124 -12.76 -12.09 -4.59
N HIS A 125 -12.53 -12.67 -3.41
CA HIS A 125 -13.55 -12.80 -2.38
C HIS A 125 -14.01 -11.45 -1.83
N ILE A 126 -13.08 -10.54 -1.57
CA ILE A 126 -13.38 -9.16 -1.14
C ILE A 126 -14.23 -8.44 -2.20
N ASP A 127 -13.88 -8.57 -3.48
CA ASP A 127 -14.65 -7.94 -4.57
C ASP A 127 -16.08 -8.48 -4.64
N GLN A 128 -16.27 -9.79 -4.43
CA GLN A 128 -17.62 -10.39 -4.37
C GLN A 128 -18.42 -9.89 -3.18
N LEU A 129 -17.81 -9.81 -1.99
CA LEU A 129 -18.45 -9.27 -0.80
C LEU A 129 -18.84 -7.81 -0.97
N ASN A 130 -17.99 -7.00 -1.60
CA ASN A 130 -18.26 -5.60 -1.89
C ASN A 130 -19.46 -5.44 -2.85
N LYS A 131 -19.57 -6.29 -3.88
CA LYS A 131 -20.76 -6.29 -4.76
C LYS A 131 -22.04 -6.60 -3.99
N LEU A 132 -22.03 -7.65 -3.17
CA LEU A 132 -23.18 -8.02 -2.34
C LEU A 132 -23.54 -6.92 -1.33
N LEU A 133 -22.55 -6.20 -0.79
CA LEU A 133 -22.78 -5.09 0.13
C LEU A 133 -23.50 -3.92 -0.57
N VAL A 134 -23.06 -3.56 -1.79
CA VAL A 134 -23.72 -2.53 -2.60
C VAL A 134 -25.16 -2.94 -2.91
N GLU A 135 -25.39 -4.19 -3.34
CA GLU A 135 -26.74 -4.71 -3.59
C GLU A 135 -27.62 -4.67 -2.33
N ASN A 136 -27.06 -5.01 -1.16
CA ASN A 136 -27.80 -4.95 0.10
C ASN A 136 -28.20 -3.52 0.48
N ASN A 137 -27.32 -2.55 0.24
CA ASN A 137 -27.62 -1.15 0.52
C ASN A 137 -28.76 -0.65 -0.39
N ILE A 138 -28.72 -0.99 -1.67
CA ILE A 138 -29.82 -0.67 -2.61
C ILE A 138 -31.13 -1.31 -2.13
N LEU A 139 -31.11 -2.58 -1.73
CA LEU A 139 -32.30 -3.25 -1.21
C LEU A 139 -32.87 -2.59 0.04
N ARG A 140 -32.00 -2.08 0.94
CA ARG A 140 -32.43 -1.33 2.13
C ARG A 140 -33.11 -0.02 1.75
N GLU A 141 -32.53 0.74 0.83
CA GLU A 141 -33.12 1.99 0.35
C GLU A 141 -34.50 1.75 -0.27
N VAL A 142 -34.63 0.74 -1.14
CA VAL A 142 -35.91 0.36 -1.75
C VAL A 142 -36.94 -0.07 -0.71
N LEU A 143 -36.53 -0.83 0.31
CA LEU A 143 -37.42 -1.22 1.41
C LEU A 143 -37.90 -0.02 2.22
N GLU A 144 -37.03 0.96 2.45
CA GLU A 144 -37.39 2.19 3.16
C GLU A 144 -38.38 3.02 2.33
N GLU A 145 -38.14 3.20 1.04
CA GLU A 145 -39.07 3.89 0.14
C GLU A 145 -40.43 3.18 0.07
N LYS A 146 -40.44 1.84 -0.01
CA LYS A 146 -41.67 1.05 0.02
C LYS A 146 -42.47 1.29 1.31
N SER A 147 -41.79 1.40 2.45
CA SER A 147 -42.44 1.67 3.73
C SER A 147 -43.10 3.05 3.75
N LYS A 148 -42.42 4.09 3.22
CA LYS A 148 -42.95 5.44 3.07
C LYS A 148 -44.16 5.46 2.14
N LEU A 149 -44.07 4.79 1.00
CA LEU A 149 -45.17 4.70 0.04
C LEU A 149 -46.40 3.98 0.63
N SER A 150 -46.19 2.93 1.43
CA SER A 150 -47.27 2.23 2.12
C SER A 150 -47.97 3.12 3.14
N ALA A 151 -47.25 4.00 3.85
CA ALA A 151 -47.84 4.96 4.78
C ALA A 151 -48.71 5.98 4.02
N VAL A 152 -48.19 6.55 2.93
CA VAL A 152 -48.96 7.47 2.07
C VAL A 152 -50.20 6.80 1.51
N HIS A 153 -50.10 5.54 1.07
CA HIS A 153 -51.25 4.79 0.56
C HIS A 153 -52.34 4.60 1.62
N LEU A 154 -51.95 4.34 2.87
CA LEU A 154 -52.89 4.20 3.98
C LEU A 154 -53.60 5.55 4.25
N GLU A 155 -52.86 6.65 4.32
CA GLU A 155 -53.44 7.99 4.51
C GLU A 155 -54.41 8.38 3.38
N LEU A 156 -54.04 8.11 2.12
CA LEU A 156 -54.92 8.36 0.98
C LEU A 156 -56.19 7.50 1.03
N LYS A 157 -56.07 6.25 1.48
CA LYS A 157 -57.24 5.36 1.65
C LYS A 157 -58.16 5.87 2.76
N GLU A 158 -57.62 6.27 3.91
CA GLU A 158 -58.41 6.86 5.00
C GLU A 158 -59.14 8.14 4.57
N LYS A 159 -58.47 9.00 3.78
CA LYS A 159 -59.11 10.19 3.19
C LYS A 159 -60.21 9.81 2.19
N SER A 160 -59.97 8.83 1.32
CA SER A 160 -60.99 8.33 0.37
C SER A 160 -62.21 7.76 1.07
N ASP A 161 -62.01 6.90 2.07
CA ASP A 161 -63.08 6.29 2.87
C ASP A 161 -63.87 7.36 3.67
N SER A 162 -63.25 8.50 3.96
CA SER A 162 -63.90 9.65 4.59
C SER A 162 -64.72 10.47 3.59
N LEU A 163 -64.26 10.59 2.34
CA LEU A 163 -64.99 11.27 1.25
C LEU A 163 -66.24 10.48 0.83
N ASP A 164 -66.16 9.15 0.78
CA ASP A 164 -67.32 8.29 0.44
C ASP A 164 -68.45 8.36 1.50
N LYS A 165 -68.15 8.83 2.72
CA LYS A 165 -69.13 9.07 3.78
C LYS A 165 -69.81 10.44 3.67
N ILE A 166 -69.33 11.34 2.81
CA ILE A 166 -69.96 12.63 2.55
C ILE A 166 -71.12 12.38 1.58
N ASN A 167 -72.33 12.30 2.13
CA ASN A 167 -73.57 12.14 1.37
C ASN A 167 -73.87 13.43 0.58
N ILE A 168 -73.44 13.48 -0.68
CA ILE A 168 -73.75 14.59 -1.59
C ILE A 168 -75.22 14.43 -2.00
N ASN A 169 -76.08 15.28 -1.43
CA ASN A 169 -77.48 15.42 -1.81
C ASN A 169 -77.56 15.88 -3.29
N PRO A 170 -78.14 15.09 -4.22
CA PRO A 170 -78.01 15.33 -5.66
C PRO A 170 -78.92 16.44 -6.20
N ASN A 171 -79.43 17.34 -5.36
CA ASN A 171 -80.50 18.27 -5.73
C ASN A 171 -80.16 19.75 -5.53
N VAL A 172 -78.94 20.16 -5.88
CA VAL A 172 -78.59 21.57 -6.01
C VAL A 172 -77.91 21.81 -7.35
N SER A 173 -78.63 22.50 -8.23
CA SER A 173 -78.09 23.09 -9.45
C SER A 173 -76.99 24.09 -9.09
N GLY A 174 -75.73 23.68 -9.16
CA GLY A 174 -74.59 24.48 -8.72
C GLY A 174 -73.33 24.16 -9.51
N LEU A 175 -73.45 23.93 -10.82
CA LEU A 175 -72.30 23.65 -11.70
C LEU A 175 -71.26 24.78 -11.65
N ASP A 176 -71.68 26.01 -11.35
CA ASP A 176 -70.80 27.18 -11.30
C ASP A 176 -70.12 27.40 -9.92
N ILE A 177 -70.58 26.73 -8.85
CA ILE A 177 -69.98 26.87 -7.51
C ILE A 177 -68.91 25.78 -7.26
N LEU A 178 -69.01 24.63 -7.94
CA LEU A 178 -68.07 23.52 -7.81
C LEU A 178 -66.69 23.78 -8.43
N LEU A 179 -66.58 24.71 -9.38
CA LEU A 179 -65.29 25.10 -9.96
C LEU A 179 -64.50 26.07 -9.06
N GLU A 180 -65.16 26.75 -8.13
CA GLU A 180 -64.54 27.66 -7.17
C GLU A 180 -64.36 27.05 -5.77
N ASP A 181 -64.93 25.86 -5.51
CA ASP A 181 -64.74 25.15 -4.25
C ASP A 181 -63.29 24.63 -4.15
N PRO A 182 -62.49 25.11 -3.18
CA PRO A 182 -61.11 24.67 -2.99
C PRO A 182 -61.00 23.16 -2.81
N ALA A 183 -62.00 22.50 -2.21
CA ALA A 183 -61.99 21.06 -2.01
C ALA A 183 -62.18 20.27 -3.32
N TYR A 184 -62.93 20.82 -4.28
CA TYR A 184 -63.10 20.20 -5.59
C TYR A 184 -61.85 20.42 -6.47
N GLN A 185 -61.23 21.60 -6.40
CA GLN A 185 -59.95 21.85 -7.06
C GLN A 185 -58.85 20.93 -6.53
N GLU A 186 -58.78 20.74 -5.20
CA GLU A 186 -57.85 19.82 -4.57
C GLU A 186 -58.12 18.36 -5.00
N MET A 187 -59.39 17.95 -5.10
CA MET A 187 -59.77 16.63 -5.60
C MET A 187 -59.32 16.40 -7.06
N VAL A 188 -59.50 17.39 -7.94
CA VAL A 188 -59.05 17.29 -9.34
C VAL A 188 -57.53 17.16 -9.42
N ILE A 189 -56.78 17.96 -8.65
CA ILE A 189 -55.32 17.89 -8.57
C ILE A 189 -54.87 16.52 -8.06
N LEU A 190 -55.49 15.99 -7.00
CA LEU A 190 -55.18 14.66 -6.46
C LEU A 190 -55.45 13.54 -7.46
N LYS A 191 -56.51 13.67 -8.27
CA LYS A 191 -56.82 12.70 -9.33
C LYS A 191 -55.75 12.73 -10.43
N GLN A 192 -55.31 13.92 -10.82
CA GLN A 192 -54.26 14.13 -11.81
C GLN A 192 -52.92 13.53 -11.34
N LEU A 193 -52.52 13.83 -10.10
CA LEU A 193 -51.30 13.29 -9.47
C LEU A 193 -51.33 11.76 -9.34
N LYS A 194 -52.51 11.18 -9.07
CA LYS A 194 -52.67 9.73 -9.04
C LYS A 194 -52.42 9.10 -10.42
N THR A 195 -52.97 9.69 -11.48
CA THR A 195 -52.75 9.20 -12.84
C THR A 195 -51.29 9.34 -13.27
N GLU A 196 -50.65 10.47 -12.97
CA GLU A 196 -49.22 10.68 -13.25
C GLU A 196 -48.33 9.70 -12.47
N SER A 197 -48.66 9.40 -11.21
CA SER A 197 -47.95 8.41 -10.40
C SER A 197 -48.10 6.98 -10.96
N GLU A 198 -49.28 6.62 -11.45
CA GLU A 198 -49.51 5.31 -12.08
C GLU A 198 -48.73 5.18 -13.39
N GLU A 199 -48.68 6.24 -14.21
CA GLU A 199 -47.87 6.28 -15.44
C GLU A 199 -46.36 6.22 -15.15
N MET A 200 -45.87 6.92 -14.13
CA MET A 200 -44.46 6.87 -13.72
C MET A 200 -44.05 5.46 -13.27
N ASN A 201 -44.92 4.77 -12.52
CA ASN A 201 -44.68 3.41 -12.03
C ASN A 201 -44.63 2.39 -13.19
N ILE A 202 -45.52 2.53 -14.18
CA ILE A 202 -45.49 1.71 -15.40
C ILE A 202 -44.19 1.94 -16.19
N ASN A 203 -43.72 3.19 -16.30
CA ASN A 203 -42.47 3.52 -17.01
C ASN A 203 -41.21 3.04 -16.28
N LEU A 204 -41.19 3.06 -14.94
CA LEU A 204 -40.11 2.50 -14.12
C LEU A 204 -40.00 0.98 -14.30
N ILE A 205 -41.13 0.28 -14.35
CA ILE A 205 -41.17 -1.17 -14.60
C ILE A 205 -40.72 -1.49 -16.04
N ALA A 206 -41.09 -0.67 -17.03
CA ALA A 206 -40.70 -0.85 -18.42
C ALA A 206 -39.20 -0.60 -18.66
N THR A 207 -38.59 0.38 -17.99
CA THR A 207 -37.16 0.69 -18.11
C THR A 207 -36.27 -0.35 -17.42
N HIS A 208 -36.70 -0.91 -16.28
CA HIS A 208 -35.97 -2.01 -15.63
C HIS A 208 -35.99 -3.32 -16.46
N LYS A 209 -37.05 -3.59 -17.22
CA LYS A 209 -37.11 -4.76 -18.13
C LYS A 209 -36.23 -4.65 -19.38
N LYS A 210 -35.73 -3.46 -19.72
CA LYS A 210 -34.87 -3.23 -20.90
C LYS A 210 -33.36 -3.42 -20.61
N HIS A 211 -33.00 -3.58 -19.33
CA HIS A 211 -31.61 -3.67 -18.86
C HIS A 211 -31.28 -5.03 -18.20
N ILE A 212 -32.13 -6.04 -18.42
CA ILE A 212 -31.86 -7.47 -18.17
C ILE A 212 -31.84 -8.17 -19.53
#